data_AF-A0A8S0FQ44-F1
#
_entry.id   AF-A0A8S0FQ44-F1
#
_cell.length_a   1.000
_cell.length_b   1.000
_cell.length_c   1.000
_cell.angle_alpha   90.00
_cell.angle_beta   90.00
_cell.angle_gamma   90.00
#
_symmetry.space_group_name_H-M   'P 1'
#
loop_
_entity.id
_entity.type
_entity.pdbx_description
1 polymer ?
#
loop_
_entity_poly.entity_id
_entity_poly.type
_entity_poly.pdbx_seq_one_letter_code
_entity_poly.pdbx_strand_id
1 'polypeptide(L)'
;MTLARDTTKVATLDVIYTVITSPDSPSAKFWGHMPDTFTSSAGVTFKRPLLKTETSSGLSISSNGEVWSYMSNLQNLTSTDCPLENQPRSKELLDLYSDHPNGAIMTDLGLPMNAGNWWAYDMAILGTTTWSYQTVSLRTGAIFITREEFCNQRTDALSGAAASGRR
;
A
#
# COMPACT_ATOMS: atom_id res chain seq x y z
N MET A 1 44.81 38.51 2.55
CA MET A 1 43.57 38.94 3.25
C MET A 1 42.92 37.67 3.79
N THR A 2 43.02 37.43 5.09
CA THR A 2 42.57 36.19 5.74
C THR A 2 41.16 36.44 6.29
N LEU A 3 40.17 35.68 5.81
CA LEU A 3 38.80 35.74 6.31
C LEU A 3 38.77 35.15 7.72
N ALA A 4 38.42 35.97 8.72
CA ALA A 4 38.22 35.51 10.09
C ALA A 4 36.80 34.92 10.25
N ARG A 5 36.71 33.72 10.80
CA ARG A 5 35.43 33.09 11.16
C ARG A 5 34.93 33.72 12.46
N ASP A 6 33.85 34.49 12.38
CA ASP A 6 33.21 35.12 13.54
C ASP A 6 32.31 34.10 14.26
N THR A 7 32.75 33.65 15.43
CA THR A 7 32.05 32.66 16.26
C THR A 7 30.91 33.27 17.08
N THR A 8 30.68 34.58 17.01
CA THR A 8 29.55 35.26 17.68
C THR A 8 28.28 35.27 16.83
N LYS A 9 28.40 34.99 15.53
CA LYS A 9 27.27 34.76 14.63
C LYS A 9 26.83 33.30 14.72
N VAL A 10 25.78 33.06 15.50
CA VAL A 10 25.04 31.79 15.50
C VAL A 10 23.84 31.94 14.58
N ALA A 11 23.71 31.04 13.60
CA ALA A 11 22.51 30.88 12.80
C ALA A 11 21.84 29.57 13.22
N THR A 12 20.58 29.64 13.64
CA THR A 12 19.75 28.47 13.90
C THR A 12 19.10 28.03 12.59
N LEU A 13 19.27 26.76 12.26
CA LEU A 13 18.62 26.10 11.13
C LEU A 13 17.63 25.09 11.69
N ASP A 14 16.37 25.24 11.33
CA ASP A 14 15.35 24.24 11.65
C ASP A 14 15.54 23.04 10.73
N VAL A 15 15.60 21.84 11.31
CA VAL A 15 15.74 20.58 10.58
C VAL A 15 14.52 19.72 10.86
N ILE A 16 13.90 19.20 9.80
CA ILE A 16 12.79 18.25 9.90
C ILE A 16 13.33 16.86 9.58
N TYR A 17 13.04 15.90 10.46
CA TYR A 17 13.31 14.48 10.22
C TYR A 17 12.05 13.84 9.64
N THR A 18 12.19 13.18 8.50
CA THR A 18 11.10 12.45 7.86
C THR A 18 11.20 10.95 8.11
N VAL A 19 10.07 10.24 8.10
CA VAL A 19 10.01 8.79 8.36
C VAL A 19 9.43 8.07 7.13
N ILE A 20 10.07 6.98 6.69
CA ILE A 20 9.64 6.20 5.51
C ILE A 20 8.25 5.58 5.68
N THR A 21 7.84 5.30 6.91
CA THR A 21 6.54 4.69 7.23
C THR A 21 5.38 5.69 7.31
N SER A 22 5.60 6.95 6.92
CA SER A 22 4.59 7.99 6.82
C SER A 22 4.59 8.57 5.40
N PRO A 23 3.43 8.85 4.79
CA PRO A 23 3.37 9.52 3.49
C PRO A 23 3.67 11.01 3.62
N ASP A 24 4.15 11.60 2.53
CA ASP A 24 4.26 13.05 2.40
C ASP A 24 2.86 13.64 2.07
N SER A 25 1.98 13.64 3.08
CA SER A 25 0.59 14.08 2.96
C SER A 25 0.24 15.04 4.09
N PRO A 26 -0.52 16.13 3.83
CA PRO A 26 -1.03 17.02 4.88
C PRO A 26 -1.93 16.30 5.91
N SER A 27 -2.43 15.12 5.54
CA SER A 27 -3.23 14.25 6.40
C SER A 27 -2.40 13.34 7.30
N ALA A 28 -1.10 13.22 7.06
CA ALA A 28 -0.22 12.36 7.85
C ALA A 28 0.04 12.96 9.23
N LYS A 29 0.25 12.10 10.23
CA LYS A 29 0.62 12.51 11.59
C LYS A 29 2.10 12.85 11.71
N PHE A 30 2.94 12.19 10.92
CA PHE A 30 4.38 12.43 10.89
C PHE A 30 4.82 12.98 9.54
N TRP A 31 5.86 13.81 9.55
CA TRP A 31 6.56 14.19 8.33
C TRP A 31 7.12 12.94 7.66
N GLY A 32 6.59 12.63 6.49
CA GLY A 32 6.81 11.39 5.78
C GLY A 32 7.68 11.55 4.55
N HIS A 33 8.23 10.44 4.06
CA HIS A 33 8.79 10.35 2.72
C HIS A 33 8.46 9.00 2.05
N MET A 34 7.39 8.33 2.50
CA MET A 34 6.88 7.14 1.83
C MET A 34 6.58 7.49 0.37
N PRO A 35 7.06 6.70 -0.60
CA PRO A 35 6.75 6.94 -2.00
C PRO A 35 5.25 6.74 -2.26
N ASP A 36 4.64 7.64 -3.03
CA ASP A 36 3.22 7.52 -3.42
C ASP A 36 2.98 6.31 -4.33
N THR A 37 3.98 5.92 -5.11
CA THR A 37 3.95 4.76 -5.99
C THR A 37 5.25 3.98 -5.94
N PHE A 38 5.15 2.67 -6.17
CA PHE A 38 6.30 1.77 -6.25
C PHE A 38 6.07 0.74 -7.36
N THR A 39 7.13 0.42 -8.09
CA THR A 39 7.07 -0.47 -9.26
C THR A 39 7.79 -1.76 -8.93
N SER A 40 7.10 -2.89 -9.08
CA SER A 40 7.76 -4.21 -8.95
C SER A 40 8.66 -4.48 -10.16
N SER A 41 9.57 -5.43 -10.03
CA SER A 41 10.43 -5.93 -11.11
C SER A 41 9.62 -6.51 -12.28
N ALA A 42 8.38 -6.93 -12.02
CA ALA A 42 7.41 -7.37 -13.03
C ALA A 42 6.81 -6.20 -13.84
N GLY A 43 7.15 -4.95 -13.53
CA GLY A 43 6.70 -3.74 -14.22
C GLY A 43 5.35 -3.20 -13.76
N VAL A 44 4.77 -3.78 -12.71
CA VAL A 44 3.48 -3.34 -12.16
C VAL A 44 3.72 -2.21 -11.17
N THR A 45 3.03 -1.08 -11.37
CA THR A 45 3.17 0.07 -10.47
C THR A 45 1.98 0.16 -9.54
N PHE A 46 2.25 0.03 -8.25
CA PHE A 46 1.27 0.09 -7.19
C PHE A 46 1.28 1.48 -6.55
N LYS A 47 0.13 1.86 -6.01
CA LYS A 47 -0.01 3.03 -5.14
C LYS A 47 0.13 2.63 -3.69
N ARG A 48 0.65 3.55 -2.88
CA ARG A 48 0.59 3.41 -1.42
C ARG A 48 -0.86 3.26 -0.95
N PRO A 49 -1.09 2.58 0.19
CA PRO A 49 -2.39 2.59 0.83
C PRO A 49 -2.79 4.03 1.22
N LEU A 50 -4.09 4.29 1.13
CA LEU A 50 -4.65 5.58 1.51
C LEU A 50 -4.72 5.71 3.03
N LEU A 51 -4.51 6.92 3.55
CA LEU A 51 -4.84 7.23 4.94
C LEU A 51 -6.37 7.24 5.11
N LYS A 52 -6.84 7.02 6.34
CA LYS A 52 -8.28 7.01 6.61
C LYS A 52 -8.95 8.33 6.21
N THR A 53 -8.28 9.46 6.46
CA THR A 53 -8.76 10.81 6.13
C THR A 53 -8.75 11.10 4.63
N GLU A 54 -8.00 10.32 3.83
CA GLU A 54 -7.97 10.41 2.37
C GLU A 54 -9.12 9.62 1.71
N THR A 55 -9.88 8.84 2.50
CA THR A 55 -11.00 8.01 2.02
C THR A 55 -12.34 8.52 2.50
N SER A 56 -13.36 8.37 1.66
CA SER A 56 -14.73 8.78 1.96
C SER A 56 -15.48 7.76 2.82
N SER A 57 -15.07 6.50 2.77
CA SER A 57 -15.71 5.40 3.49
C SER A 57 -14.70 4.31 3.88
N GLY A 58 -15.17 3.16 4.39
CA GLY A 58 -14.29 2.07 4.83
C GLY A 58 -14.05 2.02 6.33
N LEU A 59 -13.32 1.00 6.75
CA LEU A 59 -12.76 0.84 8.09
C LEU A 59 -11.43 1.58 8.19
N SER A 60 -10.76 1.45 9.33
CA SER A 60 -9.44 2.03 9.57
C SER A 60 -8.59 1.10 10.40
N ILE A 61 -7.28 1.13 10.17
CA ILE A 61 -6.31 0.41 10.99
C ILE A 61 -5.11 1.30 11.33
N SER A 62 -4.69 1.24 12.59
CA SER A 62 -3.56 2.04 13.08
C SER A 62 -2.27 1.24 12.95
N SER A 63 -1.25 1.81 12.29
CA SER A 63 0.05 1.18 12.16
C SER A 63 1.15 2.21 11.89
N ASN A 64 2.33 1.98 12.49
CA ASN A 64 3.49 2.87 12.38
C ASN A 64 3.18 4.34 12.74
N GLY A 65 2.25 4.54 13.68
CA GLY A 65 1.82 5.86 14.12
C GLY A 65 0.76 6.53 13.24
N GLU A 66 0.54 6.03 12.02
CA GLU A 66 -0.48 6.50 11.08
C GLU A 66 -1.81 5.72 11.19
N VAL A 67 -2.89 6.30 10.65
CA VAL A 67 -4.20 5.66 10.55
C VAL A 67 -4.54 5.43 9.08
N TRP A 68 -4.45 4.17 8.67
CA TRP A 68 -4.62 3.74 7.29
C TRP A 68 -6.07 3.35 7.01
N SER A 69 -6.48 3.51 5.75
CA SER A 69 -7.74 3.00 5.27
C SER A 69 -7.69 1.47 5.18
N TYR A 70 -8.75 0.83 5.67
CA TYR A 70 -8.90 -0.62 5.68
C TYR A 70 -10.30 -0.94 5.16
N MET A 71 -10.47 -2.03 4.41
CA MET A 71 -11.74 -2.32 3.73
C MET A 71 -12.18 -3.76 3.95
N SER A 72 -13.49 -3.94 4.12
CA SER A 72 -14.09 -5.27 4.04
C SER A 72 -14.13 -5.77 2.60
N ASN A 73 -14.30 -7.08 2.41
CA ASN A 73 -14.42 -7.68 1.07
C ASN A 73 -15.51 -7.02 0.22
N LEU A 74 -16.65 -6.67 0.82
CA LEU A 74 -17.73 -5.98 0.10
C LEU A 74 -17.28 -4.57 -0.32
N GLN A 75 -16.61 -3.82 0.55
CA GLN A 75 -16.14 -2.48 0.25
C GLN A 75 -15.04 -2.48 -0.80
N ASN A 76 -14.13 -3.46 -0.80
CA ASN A 76 -13.16 -3.63 -1.88
C ASN A 76 -13.87 -3.79 -3.24
N LEU A 77 -15.08 -4.34 -3.28
CA LEU A 77 -15.80 -4.52 -4.56
C LEU A 77 -16.67 -3.32 -4.97
N THR A 78 -17.05 -2.46 -4.02
CA THR A 78 -18.05 -1.40 -4.26
C THR A 78 -17.53 0.01 -4.03
N SER A 79 -16.38 0.18 -3.39
CA SER A 79 -15.86 1.51 -3.03
C SER A 79 -15.32 2.26 -4.25
N THR A 80 -15.69 3.53 -4.38
CA THR A 80 -15.09 4.45 -5.36
C THR A 80 -13.64 4.80 -5.01
N ASP A 81 -13.29 4.70 -3.73
CA ASP A 81 -11.92 4.93 -3.25
C ASP A 81 -10.99 3.78 -3.63
N CYS A 82 -11.51 2.66 -4.15
CA CYS A 82 -10.73 1.54 -4.67
C CYS A 82 -11.37 0.84 -5.87
N PRO A 83 -11.26 1.42 -7.08
CA PRO A 83 -11.96 0.92 -8.25
C PRO A 83 -11.42 -0.44 -8.72
N LEU A 84 -12.33 -1.31 -9.16
CA LEU A 84 -12.06 -2.72 -9.52
C LEU A 84 -10.99 -2.85 -10.62
N GLU A 85 -10.99 -1.96 -11.60
CA GLU A 85 -10.07 -1.97 -12.75
C GLU A 85 -8.61 -1.76 -12.36
N ASN A 86 -8.37 -1.15 -11.18
CA ASN A 86 -7.04 -0.86 -10.67
C ASN A 86 -6.59 -1.89 -9.64
N GLN A 87 -7.44 -2.85 -9.26
CA GLN A 87 -7.05 -3.81 -8.23
C GLN A 87 -6.04 -4.83 -8.79
N PRO A 88 -4.94 -5.10 -8.06
CA PRO A 88 -3.97 -6.08 -8.49
C PRO A 88 -4.45 -7.51 -8.27
N ARG A 89 -3.79 -8.45 -8.95
CA ARG A 89 -3.92 -9.89 -8.73
C ARG A 89 -2.91 -10.37 -7.68
N SER A 90 -3.19 -11.52 -7.08
CA SER A 90 -2.37 -12.19 -6.09
C SER A 90 -0.94 -12.40 -6.59
N LYS A 91 -0.78 -12.80 -7.85
CA LYS A 91 0.53 -12.94 -8.50
C LYS A 91 1.35 -11.65 -8.50
N GLU A 92 0.70 -10.51 -8.77
CA GLU A 92 1.40 -9.21 -8.85
C GLU A 92 1.87 -8.77 -7.44
N LEU A 93 1.05 -9.04 -6.42
CA LEU A 93 1.43 -8.83 -5.02
C LEU A 93 2.55 -9.78 -4.57
N LEU A 94 2.56 -11.02 -5.05
CA LEU A 94 3.65 -11.97 -4.79
C LEU A 94 4.95 -11.57 -5.49
N ASP A 95 4.88 -11.01 -6.70
CA ASP A 95 6.05 -10.49 -7.40
C ASP A 95 6.65 -9.31 -6.62
N LEU A 96 5.80 -8.40 -6.10
CA LEU A 96 6.23 -7.32 -5.19
C LEU A 96 6.88 -7.86 -3.89
N TYR A 97 6.30 -8.90 -3.30
CA TYR A 97 6.90 -9.58 -2.15
C TYR A 97 8.27 -10.19 -2.49
N SER A 98 8.41 -10.80 -3.67
CA SER A 98 9.65 -11.41 -4.11
C SER A 98 10.78 -10.39 -4.29
N ASP A 99 10.45 -9.15 -4.67
CA ASP A 99 11.42 -8.05 -4.78
C ASP A 99 11.93 -7.59 -3.40
N HIS A 100 11.10 -7.75 -2.37
CA HIS A 100 11.36 -7.26 -1.01
C HIS A 100 10.98 -8.32 0.05
N PRO A 101 11.68 -9.46 0.09
CA PRO A 101 11.29 -10.58 0.93
C PRO A 101 11.49 -10.30 2.42
N ASN A 102 10.91 -11.17 3.27
CA ASN A 102 11.07 -11.13 4.74
C ASN A 102 10.62 -9.82 5.41
N GLY A 103 9.66 -9.12 4.81
CA GLY A 103 9.11 -7.87 5.35
C GLY A 103 9.96 -6.63 5.05
N ALA A 104 10.98 -6.74 4.17
CA ALA A 104 11.78 -5.59 3.71
C ALA A 104 10.91 -4.49 3.09
N ILE A 105 9.71 -4.82 2.59
CA ILE A 105 8.71 -3.84 2.12
C ILE A 105 8.46 -2.71 3.15
N MET A 106 8.46 -3.02 4.46
CA MET A 106 8.26 -1.97 5.47
C MET A 106 9.42 -0.97 5.51
N THR A 107 10.66 -1.43 5.38
CA THR A 107 11.85 -0.57 5.44
C THR A 107 12.11 0.13 4.12
N ASP A 108 11.82 -0.55 3.01
CA ASP A 108 12.17 -0.10 1.67
C ASP A 108 11.07 0.80 1.09
N LEU A 109 9.81 0.46 1.33
CA LEU A 109 8.63 1.12 0.77
C LEU A 109 7.72 1.74 1.84
N GLY A 110 7.99 1.52 3.12
CA GLY A 110 7.23 2.14 4.23
C GLY A 110 5.89 1.48 4.55
N LEU A 111 5.45 0.47 3.79
CA LEU A 111 4.09 -0.05 3.91
C LEU A 111 3.79 -0.66 5.30
N PRO A 112 2.53 -0.61 5.78
CA PRO A 112 2.14 -1.08 7.12
C PRO A 112 2.02 -2.62 7.22
N MET A 113 3.13 -3.33 7.03
CA MET A 113 3.24 -4.81 6.93
C MET A 113 2.74 -5.60 8.15
N ASN A 114 2.65 -4.96 9.31
CA ASN A 114 2.25 -5.59 10.57
C ASN A 114 0.76 -5.38 10.89
N ALA A 115 0.05 -4.62 10.07
CA ALA A 115 -1.32 -4.22 10.35
C ALA A 115 -2.35 -5.21 9.78
N GLY A 116 -2.13 -5.71 8.58
CA GLY A 116 -3.12 -6.49 7.85
C GLY A 116 -2.53 -7.21 6.66
N ASN A 117 -3.40 -7.82 5.84
CA ASN A 117 -2.98 -8.36 4.55
C ASN A 117 -3.45 -7.44 3.42
N TRP A 118 -3.09 -7.82 2.19
CA TRP A 118 -3.32 -7.07 0.98
C TRP A 118 -4.39 -7.74 0.13
N TRP A 119 -5.46 -7.00 -0.19
CA TRP A 119 -6.53 -7.46 -1.07
C TRP A 119 -6.01 -7.80 -2.47
N ALA A 120 -6.43 -8.96 -2.98
CA ALA A 120 -6.24 -9.39 -4.36
C ALA A 120 -7.60 -9.64 -5.02
N TYR A 121 -7.76 -9.13 -6.25
CA TYR A 121 -9.04 -9.22 -6.96
C TYR A 121 -9.31 -10.60 -7.58
N ASP A 122 -8.28 -11.39 -7.83
CA ASP A 122 -8.46 -12.75 -8.32
C ASP A 122 -8.99 -13.66 -7.22
N MET A 123 -9.91 -14.54 -7.62
CA MET A 123 -10.45 -15.57 -6.75
C MET A 123 -9.64 -16.86 -6.89
N ALA A 124 -9.61 -17.68 -5.83
CA ALA A 124 -9.29 -19.10 -5.99
C ALA A 124 -10.31 -20.00 -5.30
N ILE A 125 -10.19 -21.28 -5.60
CA ILE A 125 -11.02 -22.34 -5.04
C ILE A 125 -10.54 -22.66 -3.63
N LEU A 126 -11.44 -22.51 -2.66
CA LEU A 126 -11.29 -23.09 -1.33
C LEU A 126 -11.88 -24.47 -1.23
N GLY A 127 -11.07 -25.40 -0.72
CA GLY A 127 -11.45 -26.80 -0.61
C GLY A 127 -11.72 -27.37 -2.00
N THR A 128 -12.96 -27.76 -2.26
CA THR A 128 -13.32 -28.49 -3.48
C THR A 128 -14.23 -27.73 -4.46
N THR A 129 -14.95 -26.67 -4.04
CA THR A 129 -15.99 -26.07 -4.90
C THR A 129 -16.27 -24.56 -4.73
N THR A 130 -15.73 -23.88 -3.71
CA THR A 130 -16.12 -22.49 -3.43
C THR A 130 -15.08 -21.50 -3.93
N TRP A 131 -15.44 -20.64 -4.88
CA TRP A 131 -14.61 -19.50 -5.26
C TRP A 131 -14.65 -18.43 -4.17
N SER A 132 -13.50 -17.95 -3.75
CA SER A 132 -13.40 -16.84 -2.79
C SER A 132 -12.26 -15.92 -3.19
N TYR A 133 -12.46 -14.63 -2.92
CA TYR A 133 -11.37 -13.66 -2.97
C TYR A 133 -10.32 -14.00 -1.92
N GLN A 134 -9.10 -13.61 -2.23
CA GLN A 134 -7.94 -13.94 -1.42
C GLN A 134 -7.09 -12.71 -1.15
N THR A 135 -6.18 -12.90 -0.21
CA THR A 135 -5.43 -11.83 0.42
C THR A 135 -3.99 -12.29 0.53
N VAL A 136 -3.05 -11.38 0.33
CA VAL A 136 -1.61 -11.70 0.36
C VAL A 136 -0.98 -11.00 1.54
N SER A 137 -0.30 -11.76 2.40
CA SER A 137 0.57 -11.17 3.40
C SER A 137 1.86 -10.77 2.72
N LEU A 138 2.03 -9.49 2.43
CA LEU A 138 3.29 -8.99 1.87
C LEU A 138 4.48 -9.17 2.85
N ARG A 139 4.25 -9.55 4.11
CA ARG A 139 5.33 -9.82 5.08
C ARG A 139 5.95 -11.20 4.86
N THR A 140 5.11 -12.17 4.51
CA THR A 140 5.47 -13.60 4.49
C THR A 140 5.30 -14.25 3.11
N GLY A 141 4.64 -13.57 2.17
CA GLY A 141 4.22 -14.15 0.89
C GLY A 141 3.07 -15.15 1.02
N ALA A 142 2.49 -15.34 2.21
CA ALA A 142 1.41 -16.29 2.40
C ALA A 142 0.08 -15.74 1.87
N ILE A 143 -0.73 -16.63 1.30
CA ILE A 143 -2.08 -16.33 0.82
C ILE A 143 -3.09 -16.77 1.89
N PHE A 144 -4.02 -15.89 2.24
CA PHE A 144 -5.08 -16.12 3.21
C PHE A 144 -6.45 -15.79 2.63
N ILE A 145 -7.50 -16.21 3.36
CA ILE A 145 -8.85 -15.66 3.20
C ILE A 145 -9.18 -14.93 4.47
N THR A 146 -9.41 -13.65 4.30
CA THR A 146 -9.65 -12.72 5.38
C THR A 146 -10.86 -11.87 5.05
N ARG A 147 -11.34 -11.12 6.04
CA ARG A 147 -12.57 -10.33 5.97
C ARG A 147 -12.32 -8.82 5.87
N GLU A 148 -11.14 -8.36 6.26
CA GLU A 148 -10.77 -6.95 6.31
C GLU A 148 -9.31 -6.81 5.91
N GLU A 149 -9.03 -5.91 4.98
CA GLU A 149 -7.82 -5.92 4.17
C GLU A 149 -7.45 -4.53 3.66
N PHE A 150 -6.18 -4.30 3.34
CA PHE A 150 -5.77 -3.11 2.58
C PHE A 150 -6.23 -3.24 1.14
N CYS A 151 -6.96 -2.24 0.65
CA CYS A 151 -7.22 -2.17 -0.78
C CYS A 151 -5.97 -1.71 -1.52
N ASN A 152 -5.59 -2.46 -2.55
CA ASN A 152 -4.43 -2.14 -3.36
C ASN A 152 -4.87 -1.63 -4.71
N GLN A 153 -4.14 -0.64 -5.19
CA GLN A 153 -4.38 -0.04 -6.48
C GLN A 153 -3.09 -0.07 -7.29
N ARG A 154 -3.24 -0.43 -8.55
CA ARG A 154 -2.26 -0.16 -9.59
C ARG A 154 -2.54 1.19 -10.22
N THR A 155 -1.49 1.81 -10.72
CA THR A 155 -1.61 3.03 -11.53
C THR A 155 -1.95 2.70 -12.98
N ASP A 156 -1.59 1.51 -13.44
CA ASP A 156 -2.00 0.94 -14.71
C ASP A 156 -3.33 0.18 -14.51
N ALA A 157 -4.39 0.65 -15.17
CA ALA A 157 -5.61 -0.14 -15.27
C ALA A 157 -5.28 -1.46 -15.99
N LEU A 158 -5.92 -2.56 -15.58
CA LEU A 158 -5.82 -3.84 -16.30
C LEU A 158 -6.05 -3.64 -17.81
N SER A 159 -5.00 -3.67 -18.63
CA SER A 159 -5.17 -3.86 -20.06
C SER A 159 -5.56 -5.32 -20.30
N GLY A 160 -6.86 -5.62 -20.25
CA GLY A 160 -7.41 -6.91 -20.67
C GLY A 160 -7.85 -7.83 -19.53
N ALA A 161 -9.09 -7.67 -19.09
CA ALA A 161 -9.96 -8.82 -18.88
C ALA A 161 -10.96 -8.83 -20.04
N ALA A 162 -10.75 -9.75 -20.96
CA ALA A 162 -11.62 -9.99 -22.10
C ALA A 162 -13.07 -10.15 -21.62
N ALA A 163 -13.98 -9.54 -22.37
CA ALA A 163 -15.39 -9.92 -22.38
C ALA A 163 -15.51 -11.43 -22.60
N SER A 164 -15.82 -12.19 -21.55
CA SER A 164 -16.36 -13.54 -21.72
C SER A 164 -17.87 -13.41 -21.75
N GLY A 165 -18.41 -13.23 -22.95
CA GLY A 165 -19.84 -13.29 -23.20
C GLY A 165 -20.44 -14.59 -22.66
N ARG A 166 -21.62 -14.48 -22.06
CA ARG A 166 -22.61 -15.55 -22.06
C ARG A 166 -23.75 -15.12 -22.96
N ARG A 167 -23.88 -15.83 -24.09
CA ARG A 167 -25.18 -16.10 -24.70
C ARG A 167 -25.95 -17.05 -23.78
#